data_AF-A0AAX4HRX4-F1
#
_entry.id   AF-A0AAX4HRX4-F1
#
_cell.length_a   1.000
_cell.length_b   1.000
_cell.length_c   1.000
_cell.angle_alpha   90.00
_cell.angle_beta   90.00
_cell.angle_gamma   90.00
#
_symmetry.space_group_name_H-M   'P 1'
#
loop_
_entity.id
_entity.type
_entity.pdbx_description
1 polymer ?
#
loop_
_entity_poly.entity_id
_entity_poly.type
_entity_poly.pdbx_seq_one_letter_code
_entity_poly.pdbx_strand_id
1 'polypeptide(L)'
;MTESQEKEFNVLGCKVKLRPDQNDSHNAKAVIDLVMSEIQDLKMKRPLLKDTDVAVLVALKIATEKLQLEDEYKSNILKLENSLESVLELVSVEAN
;
A
#
# COMPACT_ATOMS: atom_id res chain seq x y z
N MET A 1 -24.93 -22.17 -1.96
CA MET A 1 -23.81 -22.63 -2.83
C MET A 1 -22.92 -21.41 -3.06
N THR A 2 -21.89 -21.21 -2.25
CA THR A 2 -20.93 -20.11 -2.42
C THR A 2 -19.78 -20.62 -3.27
N GLU A 3 -19.83 -20.37 -4.58
CA GLU A 3 -18.68 -20.57 -5.46
C GLU A 3 -17.57 -19.62 -5.01
N SER A 4 -16.55 -20.15 -4.33
CA SER A 4 -15.26 -19.48 -4.24
C SER A 4 -14.68 -19.44 -5.66
N GLN A 5 -15.03 -18.42 -6.42
CA GLN A 5 -14.49 -18.20 -7.76
C GLN A 5 -13.02 -17.82 -7.60
N GLU A 6 -12.14 -18.82 -7.70
CA GLU A 6 -10.71 -18.60 -7.91
C GLU A 6 -10.55 -17.68 -9.12
N LYS A 7 -10.01 -16.47 -8.91
CA LYS A 7 -9.74 -15.51 -9.98
C LYS A 7 -8.29 -15.67 -10.41
N GLU A 8 -8.10 -15.98 -11.68
CA GLU A 8 -6.77 -16.03 -12.31
C GLU A 8 -6.44 -14.67 -12.93
N PHE A 9 -5.23 -14.18 -12.67
CA PHE A 9 -4.72 -12.92 -13.21
C PHE A 9 -3.41 -13.16 -13.94
N ASN A 10 -3.16 -12.38 -15.00
CA ASN A 10 -1.90 -12.40 -15.72
C ASN A 10 -1.10 -11.13 -15.39
N VAL A 11 -0.02 -11.28 -14.63
CA VAL A 11 0.87 -10.18 -14.23
C VAL A 11 2.23 -10.42 -14.89
N LEU A 12 2.59 -9.61 -15.89
CA LEU A 12 3.87 -9.72 -16.62
C LEU A 12 4.15 -11.13 -17.18
N GLY A 13 3.12 -11.83 -17.65
CA GLY A 13 3.21 -13.20 -18.17
C GLY A 13 3.11 -14.30 -17.12
N CYS A 14 3.08 -13.95 -15.83
CA CYS A 14 2.88 -14.89 -14.73
C CYS A 14 1.38 -15.05 -14.44
N LYS A 15 0.89 -16.30 -14.46
CA LYS A 15 -0.48 -16.64 -14.02
C LYS A 15 -0.53 -16.72 -12.50
N VAL A 16 -1.20 -15.76 -11.89
CA VAL A 16 -1.41 -15.68 -10.44
C VAL A 16 -2.82 -16.14 -10.12
N LYS A 17 -2.96 -17.16 -9.26
CA LYS A 17 -4.25 -17.63 -8.76
C LYS A 17 -4.52 -16.99 -7.40
N LEU A 18 -5.61 -16.22 -7.31
CA LEU A 18 -6.05 -15.66 -6.06
C LEU A 18 -6.94 -16.68 -5.34
N ARG A 19 -6.53 -17.12 -4.16
CA ARG A 19 -7.37 -17.87 -3.24
C ARG A 19 -7.86 -16.91 -2.16
N PRO A 20 -9.11 -16.42 -2.25
CA PRO A 20 -9.65 -15.59 -1.20
C PRO A 20 -9.99 -16.47 0.00
N ASP A 21 -9.14 -16.43 1.04
CA ASP A 21 -9.62 -16.75 2.38
C ASP A 21 -10.68 -15.69 2.75
N GLN A 22 -11.75 -16.08 3.46
CA GLN A 22 -13.02 -15.33 3.49
C GLN A 22 -12.93 -13.86 3.99
N ASN A 23 -11.81 -13.43 4.58
CA ASN A 23 -11.60 -12.04 5.03
C ASN A 23 -10.80 -11.15 4.06
N ASP A 24 -10.14 -11.69 3.03
CA ASP A 24 -9.17 -10.93 2.22
C ASP A 24 -9.57 -10.72 0.75
N SER A 25 -10.74 -11.19 0.33
CA SER A 25 -11.11 -11.19 -1.10
C SER A 25 -11.14 -9.79 -1.75
N HIS A 26 -11.53 -8.75 -1.01
CA HIS A 26 -11.58 -7.38 -1.50
C HIS A 26 -10.18 -6.76 -1.59
N ASN A 27 -9.36 -6.99 -0.57
CA ASN A 27 -7.96 -6.55 -0.51
C ASN A 27 -7.15 -7.17 -1.65
N ALA A 28 -7.36 -8.46 -1.88
CA ALA A 28 -6.57 -9.23 -2.82
C ALA A 28 -6.77 -8.78 -4.28
N LYS A 29 -7.99 -8.37 -4.67
CA LYS A 29 -8.22 -7.75 -5.99
C LYS A 29 -7.59 -6.36 -6.07
N ALA A 30 -7.78 -5.52 -5.05
CA ALA A 30 -7.24 -4.17 -5.03
C ALA A 30 -5.70 -4.16 -5.14
N VAL A 31 -5.02 -5.13 -4.51
CA VAL A 31 -3.57 -5.30 -4.61
C VAL A 31 -3.14 -5.62 -6.04
N ILE A 32 -3.86 -6.51 -6.75
CA ILE A 32 -3.53 -6.82 -8.14
C ILE A 32 -3.77 -5.60 -9.03
N ASP A 33 -4.89 -4.91 -8.86
CA ASP A 33 -5.22 -3.71 -9.65
C ASP A 33 -4.15 -2.62 -9.44
N LEU A 34 -3.69 -2.42 -8.20
CA LEU A 34 -2.59 -1.52 -7.86
C LEU A 34 -1.29 -1.91 -8.58
N VAL A 35 -0.86 -3.17 -8.46
CA VAL A 35 0.37 -3.67 -9.09
C VAL A 35 0.30 -3.52 -10.61
N MET A 36 -0.84 -3.82 -11.23
CA MET A 36 -1.02 -3.69 -12.67
C MET A 36 -0.98 -2.22 -13.14
N SER A 37 -1.59 -1.30 -12.38
CA SER A 37 -1.50 0.13 -12.66
C SER A 37 -0.05 0.61 -12.64
N GLU A 38 0.71 0.21 -11.62
CA GLU A 38 2.12 0.57 -11.46
C GLU A 38 3.01 0.02 -12.58
N ILE A 39 2.75 -1.22 -13.00
CA ILE A 39 3.41 -1.84 -14.15
C ILE A 39 3.12 -1.05 -15.43
N GLN A 40 1.86 -0.67 -15.66
CA GLN A 40 1.47 0.08 -16.86
C GLN A 40 2.11 1.46 -16.88
N ASP A 41 2.08 2.19 -15.76
CA ASP A 41 2.72 3.49 -15.62
C ASP A 41 4.22 3.43 -15.89
N LEU A 42 4.90 2.40 -15.36
CA LEU A 42 6.32 2.23 -15.54
C LEU A 42 6.66 1.85 -16.99
N LYS A 43 5.90 0.96 -17.62
CA LYS A 43 6.09 0.59 -19.04
C LYS A 43 5.78 1.75 -19.98
N MET A 44 4.79 2.58 -19.68
CA MET A 44 4.49 3.79 -20.46
C MET A 44 5.66 4.77 -20.43
N LYS A 45 6.29 4.95 -19.25
CA LYS A 45 7.47 5.83 -19.09
C LYS A 45 8.75 5.23 -19.67
N ARG A 46 8.88 3.90 -19.66
CA ARG A 46 10.11 3.17 -20.01
C ARG A 46 9.77 1.87 -20.77
N PRO A 47 9.38 1.96 -22.06
CA PRO A 47 8.86 0.81 -22.81
C PRO A 47 9.92 -0.24 -23.16
N LEU A 48 11.21 0.10 -23.07
CA LEU A 48 12.33 -0.81 -23.39
C LEU A 48 12.76 -1.70 -22.21
N LEU A 49 12.17 -1.52 -21.03
CA LEU A 49 12.51 -2.34 -19.87
C LEU A 49 11.97 -3.76 -20.03
N LYS A 50 12.76 -4.73 -19.58
CA LYS A 50 12.32 -6.13 -19.51
C LYS A 50 11.29 -6.27 -18.40
N ASP A 51 10.37 -7.21 -18.57
CA ASP A 51 9.32 -7.48 -17.61
C ASP A 51 9.85 -7.81 -16.21
N THR A 52 11.01 -8.50 -16.12
CA THR A 52 11.69 -8.75 -14.85
C THR A 52 12.16 -7.46 -14.17
N ASP A 53 12.75 -6.53 -14.93
CA ASP A 53 13.21 -5.25 -14.39
C ASP A 53 12.02 -4.40 -13.94
N VAL A 54 10.93 -4.41 -14.72
CA VAL A 54 9.67 -3.75 -14.37
C VAL A 54 9.11 -4.31 -13.06
N ALA A 55 9.06 -5.64 -12.90
CA ALA A 55 8.57 -6.28 -11.68
C ALA A 55 9.38 -5.86 -10.45
N VAL A 56 10.72 -5.88 -10.55
CA VAL A 56 11.60 -5.49 -9.45
C VAL A 56 11.44 -4.01 -9.11
N LEU A 57 11.38 -3.13 -10.10
CA LEU A 57 11.22 -1.69 -9.88
C LEU A 57 9.85 -1.35 -9.26
N VAL A 58 8.77 -2.00 -9.70
CA VAL A 58 7.44 -1.83 -9.09
C VAL A 58 7.45 -2.33 -7.64
N ALA A 59 8.07 -3.48 -7.37
CA ALA A 59 8.19 -3.99 -6.00
C ALA A 59 8.98 -3.03 -5.10
N LEU A 60 10.10 -2.48 -5.60
CA LEU A 60 10.90 -1.48 -4.87
C LEU A 60 10.12 -0.19 -4.62
N LYS A 61 9.34 0.27 -5.61
CA LYS A 61 8.49 1.46 -5.49
C LYS A 61 7.44 1.26 -4.38
N ILE A 62 6.66 0.18 -4.46
CA ILE A 62 5.61 -0.13 -3.47
C ILE A 62 6.22 -0.30 -2.07
N ALA A 63 7.36 -0.97 -1.94
CA ALA A 63 8.04 -1.11 -0.65
C ALA A 63 8.49 0.24 -0.08
N THR A 64 9.00 1.14 -0.93
CA THR A 64 9.41 2.49 -0.53
C THR A 64 8.22 3.32 -0.06
N GLU A 65 7.12 3.31 -0.81
CA GLU A 65 5.89 4.02 -0.45
C GLU A 65 5.31 3.50 0.87
N LYS A 66 5.36 2.19 1.10
CA LYS A 66 4.95 1.61 2.38
C LYS A 66 5.80 2.13 3.55
N LEU A 67 7.13 2.14 3.42
CA LEU A 67 8.02 2.65 4.46
C LEU A 67 7.78 4.13 4.74
N GLN A 68 7.61 4.94 3.70
CA GLN A 68 7.30 6.37 3.83
C GLN A 68 5.98 6.60 4.56
N LEU A 69 4.94 5.82 4.20
CA LEU A 69 3.64 5.90 4.84
C LEU A 69 3.71 5.51 6.33
N GLU A 70 4.43 4.45 6.67
CA GLU A 70 4.64 4.05 8.06
C GLU A 70 5.37 5.13 8.88
N ASP A 71 6.38 5.78 8.30
CA ASP A 71 7.11 6.86 8.97
C ASP A 71 6.28 8.13 9.10
N GLU A 72 5.46 8.46 8.10
CA GLU A 72 4.51 9.57 8.16
C GLU A 72 3.48 9.35 9.28
N TYR A 73 2.92 8.14 9.39
CA TYR A 73 2.00 7.80 10.47
C TYR A 73 2.65 7.96 11.85
N LYS A 74 3.86 7.44 12.05
CA LYS A 74 4.60 7.61 13.32
C LYS A 74 4.83 9.09 13.62
N SER A 75 5.24 9.87 12.63
CA SER A 75 5.47 11.32 12.81
C SER A 75 4.19 12.05 13.19
N ASN A 76 3.06 11.72 12.55
CA ASN A 76 1.78 12.35 12.82
C ASN A 76 1.22 11.99 14.20
N ILE A 77 1.41 10.74 14.65
CA ILE A 77 1.06 10.32 16.02
C ILE A 77 1.86 11.13 17.04
N LEU A 78 3.19 11.21 16.88
CA LEU A 78 4.04 11.98 17.80
C LEU A 78 3.67 13.47 17.85
N LYS A 79 3.37 14.07 16.69
CA LYS A 79 2.90 15.47 16.64
C LYS A 79 1.58 15.65 17.37
N LEU A 80 0.66 14.70 17.25
CA LEU A 80 -0.63 14.74 17.92
C LEU A 80 -0.47 14.60 19.44
N GLU A 81 0.37 13.67 19.89
CA GLU A 81 0.70 13.47 21.31
C GLU A 81 1.31 14.73 21.91
N ASN A 82 2.32 15.31 21.25
CA ASN A 82 2.96 16.55 21.70
C ASN A 82 1.97 17.73 21.74
N SER A 83 1.06 17.81 20.76
CA SER A 83 0.03 18.84 20.73
C SER A 83 -0.97 18.67 21.88
N LEU A 84 -1.34 17.44 22.23
CA LEU A 84 -2.23 17.16 23.35
C LEU A 84 -1.56 17.48 24.69
N GLU A 85 -0.30 17.10 24.87
CA GLU A 85 0.49 17.44 26.06
C GLU A 85 0.58 18.96 26.24
N SER A 86 0.89 19.70 25.17
CA SER A 86 0.94 21.16 25.20
C SER A 86 -0.40 21.80 25.59
N VAL A 87 -1.52 21.26 25.10
CA VAL A 87 -2.87 21.76 25.46
C VAL A 87 -3.18 21.45 26.92
N LEU A 88 -2.84 20.27 27.42
CA LEU A 88 -3.04 19.89 28.82
C LEU A 88 -2.23 20.79 29.76
N GLU A 89 -0.98 21.09 29.43
CA GLU A 89 -0.16 22.02 30.20
C GLU A 89 -0.81 23.41 30.27
N LEU A 90 -1.29 23.95 29.14
CA LEU A 90 -1.96 25.26 29.11
C LEU A 90 -3.22 25.29 29.98
N VAL A 91 -4.09 24.28 29.87
CA VAL A 91 -5.31 24.19 30.68
C VAL A 91 -4.99 24.04 32.18
N SER A 92 -3.91 23.34 32.51
CA SER A 92 -3.48 23.18 33.91
C SER A 92 -2.93 24.48 34.53
N VAL A 93 -2.36 25.36 33.70
CA VAL A 93 -1.86 26.67 34.12
C VAL A 93 -2.99 27.70 34.28
N GLU A 94 -4.04 27.62 33.47
CA GLU A 94 -5.20 28.53 33.58
C GLU A 94 -6.15 28.20 34.76
N ALA A 95 -6.02 27.02 35.38
CA ALA A 95 -6.87 26.56 36.48
C ALA A 95 -6.34 26.90 37.89
N ASN A 96 -5.18 27.56 37.99
CA ASN A 96 -4.49 27.93 39.23
C ASN A 96 -4.36 29.45 39.37
#